data_AF-A0A813GTY3-F1
#
_entry.id   AF-A0A813GTY3-F1
#
_cell.length_a   1.000
_cell.length_b   1.000
_cell.length_c   1.000
_cell.angle_alpha   90.00
_cell.angle_beta   90.00
_cell.angle_gamma   90.00
#
_symmetry.space_group_name_H-M   'P 1'
#
loop_
_entity.id
_entity.type
_entity.pdbx_description
1 polymer ?
#
loop_
_entity_poly.entity_id
_entity_poly.type
_entity_poly.pdbx_seq_one_letter_code
_entity_poly.pdbx_strand_id
1 'polypeptide(L)'
;MAKLSYTATWGSYHEDYADNATVANWIRSSIQANPLEGGMRALTFYQGRRGVIAFRGTDLNVSGISGQADRCVAEVLEGQATLDDFCGQFSIRTLDYVARALEFADATATAHPDVEWLYTGHSLGALLAQVVAAVRGTGTLALGFSAPPVAPVIRNHTSLDPTTLPAWQALTLYNEWDPLRYEAKGQLPGASCVWTVQPEPAGCQECDTFEPGPNMSSPTCRECFLNTHVFALYLGLVRSRRRPESCGQEAGGEGGQGAAALFL
;
A
#
# COMPACT_ATOMS: atom_id res chain seq x y z
N MET A 1 -17.82 -12.56 4.95
CA MET A 1 -16.80 -11.89 4.11
C MET A 1 -15.46 -12.17 4.75
N ALA A 2 -14.60 -12.93 4.09
CA ALA A 2 -13.25 -13.18 4.61
C ALA A 2 -12.44 -11.88 4.53
N LYS A 3 -11.78 -11.53 5.63
CA LYS A 3 -10.85 -10.40 5.73
C LYS A 3 -9.49 -11.02 5.98
N LEU A 4 -8.55 -10.75 5.08
CA LEU A 4 -7.14 -10.91 5.39
C LEU A 4 -6.62 -9.56 5.82
N SER A 5 -6.06 -9.53 7.01
CA SER A 5 -5.54 -8.34 7.65
C SER A 5 -4.08 -8.55 7.98
N TYR A 6 -3.41 -7.48 8.41
CA TYR A 6 -2.03 -7.54 8.93
C TYR A 6 -1.83 -8.61 10.02
N THR A 7 -2.92 -9.08 10.66
CA THR A 7 -2.91 -10.17 11.66
C THR A 7 -2.51 -11.53 11.10
N ALA A 8 -2.57 -11.75 9.78
CA ALA A 8 -2.24 -13.03 9.13
C ALA A 8 -0.73 -13.23 8.83
N THR A 9 0.11 -12.29 9.28
CA THR A 9 1.56 -12.28 9.12
C THR A 9 2.22 -11.85 10.42
N TRP A 10 3.46 -12.27 10.68
CA TRP A 10 4.19 -11.97 11.92
C TRP A 10 4.34 -10.47 12.14
N GLY A 11 4.09 -10.02 13.37
CA GLY A 11 4.14 -8.61 13.77
C GLY A 11 3.44 -8.42 15.11
N SER A 12 3.33 -7.17 15.55
CA SER A 12 2.75 -6.80 16.85
C SER A 12 1.27 -7.14 16.99
N TYR A 13 0.58 -7.31 15.86
CA TYR A 13 -0.83 -7.63 15.80
C TYR A 13 -1.09 -9.03 15.24
N HIS A 14 -0.07 -9.88 15.15
CA HIS A 14 -0.24 -11.23 14.62
C HIS A 14 -1.20 -12.03 15.49
N GLU A 15 -2.02 -12.85 14.83
CA GLU A 15 -2.97 -13.74 15.47
C GLU A 15 -2.87 -15.14 14.84
N ASP A 16 -2.49 -16.15 15.63
CA ASP A 16 -2.27 -17.53 15.16
C ASP A 16 -3.45 -18.09 14.35
N TYR A 17 -4.67 -17.73 14.71
CA TYR A 17 -5.87 -18.20 14.00
C TYR A 17 -5.98 -17.68 12.55
N ALA A 18 -5.22 -16.64 12.20
CA ALA A 18 -5.21 -16.02 10.87
C ALA A 18 -4.15 -16.62 9.93
N ASP A 19 -3.25 -17.48 10.42
CA ASP A 19 -2.15 -18.08 9.64
C ASP A 19 -2.62 -18.88 8.44
N ASN A 20 -3.78 -19.53 8.55
CA ASN A 20 -4.38 -20.31 7.47
C ASN A 20 -5.69 -19.70 6.98
N ALA A 21 -6.02 -18.48 7.40
CA ALA A 21 -7.21 -17.79 6.92
C ALA A 21 -7.12 -17.61 5.40
N THR A 22 -8.23 -17.89 4.72
CA THR A 22 -8.38 -17.73 3.27
C THR A 22 -9.76 -17.15 2.95
N VAL A 23 -9.94 -16.72 1.70
CA VAL A 23 -11.24 -16.31 1.17
C VAL A 23 -11.96 -17.54 0.61
N ALA A 24 -13.28 -17.63 0.81
CA ALA A 24 -14.08 -18.70 0.24
C ALA A 24 -13.86 -18.80 -1.27
N ASN A 25 -13.58 -20.01 -1.76
CA ASN A 25 -13.26 -20.34 -3.16
C ASN A 25 -11.91 -19.79 -3.68
N TRP A 26 -11.06 -19.25 -2.81
CA TRP A 26 -9.68 -18.89 -3.13
C TRP A 26 -8.71 -19.84 -2.44
N ILE A 27 -7.62 -20.14 -3.12
CA ILE A 27 -6.50 -20.91 -2.59
C ILE A 27 -5.47 -19.91 -2.08
N ARG A 28 -5.11 -19.99 -0.78
CA ARG A 28 -3.91 -19.33 -0.24
C ARG A 28 -2.71 -20.17 -0.65
N SER A 29 -1.77 -19.61 -1.41
CA SER A 29 -0.58 -20.37 -1.81
C SER A 29 0.35 -20.57 -0.62
N SER A 30 1.19 -21.60 -0.71
CA SER A 30 2.33 -21.80 0.20
C SER A 30 3.47 -20.80 -0.04
N ILE A 31 3.45 -20.10 -1.18
CA ILE A 31 4.38 -19.01 -1.49
C ILE A 31 3.96 -17.76 -0.72
N GLN A 32 4.66 -17.47 0.37
CA GLN A 32 4.46 -16.29 1.21
C GLN A 32 5.80 -15.75 1.71
N ALA A 33 5.89 -14.44 1.89
CA ALA A 33 6.98 -13.77 2.59
C ALA A 33 6.47 -13.38 3.97
N ASN A 34 6.97 -14.03 5.01
CA ASN A 34 6.55 -13.78 6.38
C ASN A 34 7.72 -13.97 7.38
N PRO A 35 8.74 -13.10 7.35
CA PRO A 35 9.88 -13.19 8.26
C PRO A 35 9.50 -12.83 9.70
N LEU A 36 10.07 -13.58 10.66
CA LEU A 36 9.89 -13.35 12.10
C LEU A 36 10.73 -12.16 12.59
N GLU A 37 11.87 -11.95 11.95
CA GLU A 37 12.90 -10.96 12.25
C GLU A 37 12.59 -9.54 11.72
N GLY A 38 11.36 -9.28 11.27
CA GLY A 38 11.03 -8.07 10.51
C GLY A 38 11.28 -8.25 9.01
N GLY A 39 10.83 -7.30 8.20
CA GLY A 39 10.98 -7.38 6.75
C GLY A 39 9.68 -7.28 5.96
N MET A 40 9.84 -7.25 4.64
CA MET A 40 8.72 -7.23 3.69
C MET A 40 7.86 -8.47 3.86
N ARG A 41 6.54 -8.27 3.90
CA ARG A 41 5.57 -9.34 4.05
C ARG A 41 4.56 -9.35 2.93
N ALA A 42 4.29 -10.53 2.42
CA ALA A 42 3.36 -10.74 1.33
C ALA A 42 2.67 -12.09 1.42
N LEU A 43 1.39 -12.11 1.07
CA LEU A 43 0.57 -13.31 0.94
C LEU A 43 0.05 -13.42 -0.49
N THR A 44 -0.17 -14.64 -0.94
CA THR A 44 -0.66 -14.92 -2.30
C THR A 44 -1.95 -15.73 -2.25
N PHE A 45 -2.89 -15.34 -3.10
CA PHE A 45 -4.18 -16.00 -3.25
C PHE A 45 -4.50 -16.16 -4.73
N TYR A 46 -5.09 -17.28 -5.12
CA TYR A 46 -5.53 -17.44 -6.50
C TYR A 46 -6.80 -18.29 -6.64
N GLN A 47 -7.50 -18.08 -7.74
CA GLN A 47 -8.70 -18.79 -8.15
C GLN A 47 -8.73 -18.92 -9.67
N GLY A 48 -8.48 -20.13 -10.18
CA GLY A 48 -8.34 -20.37 -11.62
C GLY A 48 -7.17 -19.57 -12.19
N ARG A 49 -7.44 -18.69 -13.16
CA ARG A 49 -6.44 -17.84 -13.83
C ARG A 49 -6.27 -16.45 -13.19
N ARG A 50 -6.89 -16.18 -12.05
CA ARG A 50 -6.81 -14.87 -11.38
C ARG A 50 -6.13 -15.03 -10.03
N GLY A 51 -5.22 -14.13 -9.72
CA GLY A 51 -4.43 -14.14 -8.51
C GLY A 51 -4.30 -12.76 -7.89
N VAL A 52 -4.04 -12.74 -6.59
CA VAL A 52 -3.77 -11.54 -5.80
C VAL A 52 -2.48 -11.75 -5.02
N ILE A 53 -1.57 -10.79 -5.13
CA ILE A 53 -0.38 -10.67 -4.29
C ILE A 53 -0.64 -9.49 -3.36
N ALA A 54 -0.81 -9.77 -2.07
CA ALA A 54 -1.14 -8.77 -1.05
C ALA A 54 0.08 -8.48 -0.19
N PHE A 55 0.59 -7.26 -0.26
CA PHE A 55 1.68 -6.77 0.58
C PHE A 55 1.14 -6.16 1.87
N ARG A 56 1.77 -6.50 3.00
CA ARG A 56 1.43 -5.91 4.30
C ARG A 56 1.87 -4.44 4.35
N GLY A 57 1.06 -3.60 4.97
CA GLY A 57 1.46 -2.24 5.38
C GLY A 57 2.30 -2.23 6.64
N THR A 58 2.55 -1.03 7.15
CA THR A 58 3.38 -0.75 8.34
C THR A 58 2.78 -1.31 9.63
N ASP A 59 3.63 -1.92 10.45
CA ASP A 59 3.40 -2.17 11.87
C ASP A 59 3.72 -0.90 12.67
N LEU A 60 2.69 -0.24 13.19
CA LEU A 60 2.85 1.04 13.90
C LEU A 60 3.46 0.88 15.30
N ASN A 61 3.62 -0.35 15.80
CA ASN A 61 4.23 -0.58 17.10
C ASN A 61 5.76 -0.73 16.98
N VAL A 62 6.46 0.40 17.08
CA VAL A 62 7.92 0.50 17.04
C VAL A 62 8.61 -0.13 18.27
N SER A 63 7.87 -0.63 19.26
CA SER A 63 8.47 -1.44 20.33
C SER A 63 8.77 -2.88 19.89
N GLY A 64 8.17 -3.34 18.79
CA GLY A 64 8.35 -4.69 18.24
C GLY A 64 9.29 -4.70 17.04
N ILE A 65 9.95 -5.84 16.80
CA ILE A 65 10.92 -6.00 15.70
C ILE A 65 10.32 -5.68 14.32
N SER A 66 9.04 -5.99 14.11
CA SER A 66 8.34 -5.66 12.87
C SER A 66 8.17 -4.16 12.68
N GLY A 67 7.72 -3.43 13.71
CA GLY A 67 7.52 -1.99 13.61
C GLY A 67 8.82 -1.22 13.52
N GLN A 68 9.88 -1.72 14.15
CA GLN A 68 11.24 -1.20 13.95
C GLN A 68 11.69 -1.37 12.50
N ALA A 69 11.56 -2.57 11.92
CA ALA A 69 11.92 -2.79 10.53
C ALA A 69 11.11 -1.88 9.59
N ASP A 70 9.79 -1.79 9.77
CA ASP A 70 8.94 -0.96 8.91
C ASP A 70 9.26 0.54 9.06
N ARG A 71 9.62 1.00 10.27
CA ARG A 71 10.09 2.37 10.52
C ARG A 71 11.40 2.67 9.78
N CYS A 72 12.39 1.79 9.91
CA CYS A 72 13.66 1.93 9.20
C CYS A 72 13.46 1.97 7.69
N VAL A 73 12.54 1.16 7.16
CA VAL A 73 12.24 1.14 5.73
C VAL A 73 11.58 2.42 5.27
N ALA A 74 10.67 3.00 6.05
CA ALA A 74 10.10 4.30 5.71
C ALA A 74 11.22 5.35 5.54
N GLU A 75 12.17 5.40 6.48
CA GLU A 75 13.32 6.32 6.42
C GLU A 75 14.23 6.05 5.20
N VAL A 76 14.48 4.78 4.87
CA VAL A 76 15.24 4.38 3.67
C VAL A 76 14.53 4.83 2.39
N LEU A 77 13.22 4.61 2.28
CA LEU A 77 12.43 4.97 1.10
C LEU A 77 12.27 6.49 0.94
N GLU A 78 12.24 7.23 2.04
CA GLU A 78 12.28 8.69 2.07
C GLU A 78 13.67 9.27 1.71
N GLY A 79 14.72 8.44 1.72
CA GLY A 79 16.09 8.87 1.48
C GLY A 79 16.69 9.67 2.63
N GLN A 80 16.30 9.37 3.88
CA GLN A 80 16.89 9.98 5.06
C GLN A 80 18.40 9.71 5.12
N ALA A 81 19.19 10.75 5.38
CA ALA A 81 20.65 10.64 5.44
C ALA A 81 21.15 9.85 6.65
N THR A 82 20.37 9.86 7.73
CA THR A 82 20.65 9.17 8.99
C THR A 82 19.41 8.37 9.37
N LEU A 83 19.60 7.07 9.61
CA LEU A 83 18.57 6.20 10.15
C LEU A 83 18.68 6.17 11.67
N ASP A 84 17.57 5.82 12.34
CA ASP A 84 17.60 5.55 13.78
C ASP A 84 18.64 4.46 14.14
N ASP A 85 19.29 4.59 15.31
CA ASP A 85 20.39 3.68 15.73
C ASP A 85 20.00 2.19 15.69
N PHE A 86 18.74 1.88 16.03
CA PHE A 86 18.25 0.50 16.03
C PHE A 86 18.14 -0.09 14.62
N CYS A 87 18.18 0.72 13.55
CA CYS A 87 18.16 0.23 12.18
C CYS A 87 19.40 -0.57 11.80
N GLY A 88 20.53 -0.35 12.50
CA GLY A 88 21.76 -1.13 12.31
C GLY A 88 21.63 -2.62 12.65
N GLN A 89 20.56 -3.03 13.34
CA GLN A 89 20.30 -4.45 13.63
C GLN A 89 19.77 -5.22 12.41
N PHE A 90 19.22 -4.53 11.41
CA PHE A 90 18.62 -5.14 10.23
C PHE A 90 19.63 -5.22 9.09
N SER A 91 19.62 -6.35 8.37
CA SER A 91 20.42 -6.46 7.16
C SER A 91 19.87 -5.54 6.07
N ILE A 92 20.74 -5.13 5.13
CA ILE A 92 20.31 -4.42 3.90
C ILE A 92 19.21 -5.22 3.20
N ARG A 93 19.34 -6.55 3.17
CA ARG A 93 18.34 -7.43 2.56
C ARG A 93 16.96 -7.32 3.24
N THR A 94 16.94 -7.16 4.56
CA THR A 94 15.72 -6.99 5.36
C THR A 94 15.07 -5.64 5.07
N LEU A 95 15.86 -4.56 4.96
CA LEU A 95 15.35 -3.21 4.75
C LEU A 95 15.02 -2.88 3.28
N ASP A 96 15.52 -3.66 2.31
CA ASP A 96 15.24 -3.44 0.90
C ASP A 96 13.88 -4.02 0.48
N TYR A 97 12.80 -3.41 0.97
CA TYR A 97 11.44 -3.91 0.72
C TYR A 97 11.06 -3.91 -0.76
N VAL A 98 11.59 -2.97 -1.55
CA VAL A 98 11.33 -2.91 -3.00
C VAL A 98 11.91 -4.13 -3.68
N ALA A 99 13.20 -4.45 -3.49
CA ALA A 99 13.79 -5.62 -4.12
C ALA A 99 13.14 -6.93 -3.63
N ARG A 100 12.84 -7.03 -2.33
CA ARG A 100 12.16 -8.22 -1.79
C ARG A 100 10.76 -8.38 -2.39
N ALA A 101 10.00 -7.31 -2.58
CA ALA A 101 8.67 -7.37 -3.18
C ALA A 101 8.71 -7.81 -4.64
N LEU A 102 9.70 -7.34 -5.41
CA LEU A 102 9.93 -7.76 -6.79
C LEU A 102 10.32 -9.23 -6.89
N GLU A 103 11.31 -9.68 -6.10
CA GLU A 103 11.72 -11.08 -6.02
C GLU A 103 10.54 -12.00 -5.68
N PHE A 104 9.71 -11.58 -4.72
CA PHE A 104 8.52 -12.33 -4.31
C PHE A 104 7.48 -12.44 -5.43
N ALA A 105 7.20 -11.33 -6.13
CA ALA A 105 6.29 -11.31 -7.26
C ALA A 105 6.78 -12.19 -8.41
N ASP A 106 8.08 -12.14 -8.71
CA ASP A 106 8.71 -12.99 -9.72
C ASP A 106 8.61 -14.46 -9.37
N ALA A 107 8.98 -14.85 -8.14
CA ALA A 107 8.86 -16.22 -7.67
C ALA A 107 7.41 -16.75 -7.75
N THR A 108 6.43 -15.91 -7.38
CA THR A 108 5.00 -16.25 -7.44
C THR A 108 4.54 -16.44 -8.88
N ALA A 109 4.91 -15.52 -9.79
CA ALA A 109 4.55 -15.62 -11.21
C ALA A 109 5.21 -16.82 -11.89
N THR A 110 6.45 -17.15 -11.55
CA THR A 110 7.15 -18.35 -12.06
C THR A 110 6.47 -19.64 -11.60
N ALA A 111 6.03 -19.70 -10.34
CA ALA A 111 5.37 -20.89 -9.81
C ALA A 111 3.95 -21.10 -10.37
N HIS A 112 3.33 -20.04 -10.90
CA HIS A 112 1.95 -20.02 -11.36
C HIS A 112 1.84 -19.23 -12.68
N PRO A 113 2.41 -19.75 -13.79
CA PRO A 113 2.53 -19.02 -15.05
C PRO A 113 1.20 -18.72 -15.74
N ASP A 114 0.14 -19.46 -15.43
CA ASP A 114 -1.20 -19.29 -16.03
C ASP A 114 -2.09 -18.29 -15.28
N VAL A 115 -1.57 -17.68 -14.21
CA VAL A 115 -2.31 -16.77 -13.33
C VAL A 115 -1.99 -15.31 -13.65
N GLU A 116 -3.04 -14.52 -13.84
CA GLU A 116 -3.01 -13.07 -13.95
C GLU A 116 -3.03 -12.46 -12.54
N TRP A 117 -1.99 -11.70 -12.20
CA TRP A 117 -1.78 -11.20 -10.84
C TRP A 117 -2.22 -9.73 -10.69
N LEU A 118 -3.11 -9.49 -9.74
CA LEU A 118 -3.38 -8.17 -9.15
C LEU A 118 -2.48 -7.97 -7.93
N TYR A 119 -1.75 -6.86 -7.89
CA TYR A 119 -0.99 -6.45 -6.72
C TYR A 119 -1.84 -5.57 -5.82
N THR A 120 -1.82 -5.79 -4.52
CA THR A 120 -2.60 -4.98 -3.59
C THR A 120 -1.91 -4.79 -2.25
N GLY A 121 -2.38 -3.83 -1.49
CA GLY A 121 -1.91 -3.54 -0.15
C GLY A 121 -2.54 -2.29 0.41
N HIS A 122 -2.15 -1.97 1.63
CA HIS A 122 -2.55 -0.77 2.35
C HIS A 122 -1.32 -0.02 2.84
N SER A 123 -1.32 1.31 2.83
CA SER A 123 -0.20 2.12 3.33
C SER A 123 1.11 1.75 2.59
N LEU A 124 2.19 1.44 3.30
CA LEU A 124 3.43 0.89 2.74
C LEU A 124 3.19 -0.28 1.76
N GLY A 125 2.25 -1.18 2.04
CA GLY A 125 1.93 -2.29 1.15
C GLY A 125 1.29 -1.85 -0.17
N ALA A 126 0.53 -0.75 -0.17
CA ALA A 126 -0.02 -0.15 -1.38
C ALA A 126 1.08 0.48 -2.25
N LEU A 127 2.09 1.11 -1.63
CA LEU A 127 3.27 1.58 -2.33
C LEU A 127 4.02 0.42 -2.99
N LEU A 128 4.29 -0.67 -2.25
CA LEU A 128 4.99 -1.83 -2.79
C LEU A 128 4.22 -2.47 -3.96
N ALA A 129 2.90 -2.60 -3.84
CA ALA A 129 2.06 -3.11 -4.91
C ALA A 129 2.19 -2.29 -6.20
N GLN A 130 2.22 -0.96 -6.09
CA GLN A 130 2.35 -0.07 -7.24
C GLN A 130 3.75 -0.09 -7.85
N VAL A 131 4.80 -0.12 -7.04
CA VAL A 131 6.18 -0.28 -7.53
C VAL A 131 6.34 -1.59 -8.29
N VAL A 132 5.81 -2.70 -7.75
CA VAL A 132 5.87 -4.01 -8.40
C VAL A 132 5.11 -4.02 -9.72
N ALA A 133 3.89 -3.48 -9.77
CA ALA A 133 3.15 -3.36 -11.03
C ALA A 133 3.92 -2.50 -12.05
N ALA A 134 4.45 -1.35 -11.64
CA ALA A 134 5.23 -0.47 -12.51
C ALA A 134 6.42 -1.21 -13.15
N VAL A 135 7.25 -1.88 -12.33
CA VAL A 135 8.46 -2.60 -12.80
C VAL A 135 8.12 -3.76 -13.73
N ARG A 136 7.03 -4.48 -13.45
CA ARG A 136 6.61 -5.61 -14.28
C ARG A 136 5.93 -5.20 -15.59
N GLY A 137 5.57 -3.92 -15.73
CA GLY A 137 5.15 -3.32 -16.99
C GLY A 137 3.73 -3.69 -17.42
N THR A 138 3.45 -3.45 -18.70
CA THR A 138 2.10 -3.51 -19.31
C THR A 138 1.37 -4.82 -19.00
N GLY A 139 0.09 -4.70 -18.63
CA GLY A 139 -0.77 -5.86 -18.33
C GLY A 139 -0.75 -6.29 -16.86
N THR A 140 0.10 -5.67 -16.03
CA THR A 140 0.02 -5.82 -14.58
C THR A 140 -0.82 -4.71 -13.96
N LEU A 141 -1.57 -5.04 -12.90
CA LEU A 141 -2.47 -4.09 -12.25
C LEU A 141 -2.16 -4.01 -10.75
N ALA A 142 -2.21 -2.80 -10.20
CA ALA A 142 -2.17 -2.57 -8.76
C ALA A 142 -3.45 -1.89 -8.27
N LEU A 143 -4.00 -2.39 -7.17
CA LEU A 143 -5.06 -1.76 -6.40
C LEU A 143 -4.58 -1.49 -4.97
N GLY A 144 -4.29 -0.24 -4.66
CA GLY A 144 -3.83 0.18 -3.34
C GLY A 144 -4.92 0.87 -2.52
N PHE A 145 -4.80 0.78 -1.19
CA PHE A 145 -5.57 1.59 -0.25
C PHE A 145 -4.62 2.52 0.50
N SER A 146 -4.85 3.82 0.41
CA SER A 146 -4.02 4.83 1.06
C SER A 146 -2.53 4.66 0.81
N ALA A 147 -2.10 4.69 -0.45
CA ALA A 147 -0.67 4.68 -0.73
C ALA A 147 -0.03 6.01 -0.31
N PRO A 148 1.17 5.99 0.28
CA PRO A 148 2.01 7.19 0.38
C PRO A 148 2.54 7.61 -1.02
N PRO A 149 3.34 8.68 -1.14
CA PRO A 149 4.07 8.98 -2.38
C PRO A 149 4.80 7.77 -2.97
N VAL A 150 4.50 7.43 -4.23
CA VAL A 150 5.09 6.25 -4.92
C VAL A 150 6.11 6.67 -5.98
N ALA A 151 5.88 7.78 -6.68
CA ALA A 151 6.75 8.27 -7.74
C ALA A 151 8.21 8.52 -7.29
N PRO A 152 8.48 9.09 -6.10
CA PRO A 152 9.85 9.21 -5.60
C PRO A 152 10.54 7.84 -5.43
N VAL A 153 9.81 6.84 -4.90
CA VAL A 153 10.37 5.49 -4.71
C VAL A 153 10.66 4.82 -6.04
N ILE A 154 9.78 4.93 -7.03
CA ILE A 154 10.05 4.42 -8.38
C ILE A 154 11.32 5.06 -8.95
N ARG A 155 11.48 6.38 -8.87
CA ARG A 155 12.67 7.07 -9.38
C ARG A 155 13.96 6.67 -8.66
N ASN A 156 13.90 6.49 -7.35
CA ASN A 156 15.08 6.26 -6.53
C ASN A 156 15.52 4.79 -6.50
N HIS A 157 14.58 3.86 -6.65
CA HIS A 157 14.83 2.41 -6.48
C HIS A 157 14.66 1.60 -7.77
N THR A 158 14.30 2.24 -8.87
CA THR A 158 14.15 1.59 -10.18
C THR A 158 14.74 2.49 -11.28
N SER A 159 14.81 1.98 -12.51
CA SER A 159 15.21 2.76 -13.69
C SER A 159 14.02 3.37 -14.45
N LEU A 160 12.81 3.33 -13.88
CA LEU A 160 11.59 3.78 -14.56
C LEU A 160 11.29 5.25 -14.32
N ASP A 161 10.73 5.89 -15.34
CA ASP A 161 10.10 7.20 -15.21
C ASP A 161 8.62 7.03 -14.87
N PRO A 162 8.18 7.41 -13.64
CA PRO A 162 6.79 7.24 -13.23
C PRO A 162 5.79 8.03 -14.08
N THR A 163 6.23 9.06 -14.81
CA THR A 163 5.36 9.86 -15.69
C THR A 163 4.99 9.14 -16.99
N THR A 164 5.71 8.06 -17.33
CA THR A 164 5.47 7.26 -18.53
C THR A 164 4.55 6.06 -18.28
N LEU A 165 4.16 5.82 -17.03
CA LEU A 165 3.35 4.68 -16.64
C LEU A 165 1.88 4.89 -17.06
N PRO A 166 1.19 3.84 -17.57
CA PRO A 166 -0.22 3.96 -17.91
C PRO A 166 -1.04 4.30 -16.67
N ALA A 167 -1.84 5.36 -16.75
CA ALA A 167 -2.56 5.88 -15.60
C ALA A 167 -3.47 4.86 -14.89
N TRP A 168 -4.00 3.87 -15.62
CA TRP A 168 -4.88 2.83 -15.07
C TRP A 168 -4.15 1.53 -14.71
N GLN A 169 -2.82 1.51 -14.81
CA GLN A 169 -2.00 0.39 -14.32
C GLN A 169 -2.04 0.32 -12.79
N ALA A 170 -2.13 1.47 -12.13
CA ALA A 170 -2.23 1.58 -10.69
C ALA A 170 -3.45 2.43 -10.32
N LEU A 171 -4.26 1.91 -9.39
CA LEU A 171 -5.38 2.63 -8.79
C LEU A 171 -5.20 2.69 -7.27
N THR A 172 -5.25 3.89 -6.70
CA THR A 172 -5.24 4.07 -5.25
C THR A 172 -6.59 4.58 -4.76
N LEU A 173 -7.13 3.95 -3.72
CA LEU A 173 -8.36 4.36 -3.07
C LEU A 173 -8.06 5.09 -1.76
N TYR A 174 -8.67 6.26 -1.54
CA TYR A 174 -8.49 7.09 -0.36
C TYR A 174 -9.82 7.39 0.35
N ASN A 175 -9.76 7.47 1.68
CA ASN A 175 -10.66 8.30 2.47
C ASN A 175 -10.27 9.76 2.23
N GLU A 176 -11.23 10.67 1.99
CA GLU A 176 -10.92 12.08 1.72
C GLU A 176 -10.08 12.76 2.80
N TRP A 177 -10.25 12.31 4.05
CA TRP A 177 -9.57 12.84 5.24
C TRP A 177 -8.28 12.10 5.61
N ASP A 178 -7.83 11.11 4.82
CA ASP A 178 -6.55 10.45 5.11
C ASP A 178 -5.37 11.38 4.77
N PRO A 179 -4.50 11.73 5.74
CA PRO A 179 -3.35 12.61 5.50
C PRO A 179 -2.44 12.13 4.34
N LEU A 180 -2.29 10.82 4.14
CA LEU A 180 -1.45 10.30 3.05
C LEU A 180 -1.99 10.65 1.67
N ARG A 181 -3.29 10.91 1.52
CA ARG A 181 -3.87 11.40 0.25
C ARG A 181 -3.22 12.71 -0.16
N TYR A 182 -2.99 13.60 0.81
CA TYR A 182 -2.42 14.92 0.56
C TYR A 182 -0.92 14.84 0.29
N GLU A 183 -0.20 14.01 1.02
CA GLU A 183 1.22 13.73 0.77
C GLU A 183 1.43 13.13 -0.63
N ALA A 184 0.57 12.19 -1.03
CA ALA A 184 0.66 11.49 -2.30
C ALA A 184 0.16 12.30 -3.51
N LYS A 185 -0.42 13.49 -3.31
CA LYS A 185 -1.00 14.31 -4.37
C LYS A 185 0.05 14.66 -5.44
N GLY A 186 -0.23 14.31 -6.69
CA GLY A 186 0.71 14.44 -7.81
C GLY A 186 1.96 13.54 -7.73
N GLN A 187 2.03 12.61 -6.77
CA GLN A 187 3.16 11.70 -6.55
C GLN A 187 2.78 10.22 -6.73
N LEU A 188 1.65 9.93 -7.36
CA LEU A 188 1.23 8.57 -7.72
C LEU A 188 1.48 8.31 -9.22
N PRO A 189 1.94 7.11 -9.61
CA PRO A 189 2.13 6.71 -11.01
C PRO A 189 0.82 6.40 -11.77
N GLY A 190 -0.34 6.59 -11.15
CA GLY A 190 -1.62 6.14 -11.69
C GLY A 190 -2.80 7.00 -11.24
N ALA A 191 -3.99 6.39 -11.24
CA ALA A 191 -5.23 7.02 -10.84
C ALA A 191 -5.42 6.98 -9.31
N SER A 192 -6.08 8.00 -8.79
CA SER A 192 -6.61 8.01 -7.43
C SER A 192 -8.14 8.05 -7.50
N CYS A 193 -8.79 7.42 -6.53
CA CYS A 193 -10.20 7.63 -6.26
C CYS A 193 -10.40 7.95 -4.77
N VAL A 194 -11.34 8.84 -4.47
CA VAL A 194 -11.55 9.34 -3.12
C VAL A 194 -13.01 9.18 -2.70
N TRP A 195 -13.24 8.54 -1.56
CA TRP A 195 -14.53 8.50 -0.89
C TRP A 195 -14.74 9.73 -0.01
N THR A 196 -15.90 10.34 -0.13
CA THR A 196 -16.38 11.34 0.81
C THR A 196 -16.91 10.67 2.08
N VAL A 197 -16.43 11.13 3.23
CA VAL A 197 -16.71 10.57 4.55
C VAL A 197 -17.33 11.64 5.43
N GLN A 198 -18.52 11.33 5.96
CA GLN A 198 -19.29 12.21 6.83
C GLN A 198 -19.80 11.44 8.06
N PRO A 199 -19.73 12.02 9.27
CA PRO A 199 -19.15 13.32 9.57
C PRO A 199 -17.61 13.34 9.40
N GLU A 200 -17.04 14.53 9.31
CA GLU A 200 -15.58 14.72 9.37
C GLU A 200 -15.00 14.10 10.66
N PRO A 201 -13.94 13.28 10.57
CA PRO A 201 -13.28 12.72 11.76
C PRO A 201 -12.50 13.77 12.56
N ALA A 202 -12.39 13.53 13.87
CA ALA A 202 -11.68 14.44 14.77
C ALA A 202 -10.22 14.69 14.32
N GLY A 203 -9.82 15.96 14.39
CA GLY A 203 -8.49 16.44 14.03
C GLY A 203 -8.23 16.62 12.53
N CYS A 204 -9.14 16.19 11.64
CA CYS A 204 -8.86 16.21 10.20
C CYS A 204 -8.94 17.59 9.56
N GLN A 205 -9.88 18.46 9.94
CA GLN A 205 -9.91 19.85 9.46
C GLN A 205 -8.61 20.60 9.77
N GLU A 206 -8.11 20.51 11.00
CA GLU A 206 -6.85 21.18 11.36
C GLU A 206 -5.66 20.53 10.64
N CYS A 207 -5.64 19.21 10.49
CA CYS A 207 -4.58 18.53 9.76
C CYS A 207 -4.50 18.93 8.27
N ASP A 208 -5.64 19.16 7.63
CA ASP A 208 -5.72 19.59 6.23
C ASP A 208 -5.23 21.04 6.01
N THR A 209 -5.17 21.86 7.07
CA THR A 209 -4.73 23.27 6.96
C THR A 209 -3.21 23.48 7.03
N PHE A 210 -2.42 22.42 7.23
CA PHE A 210 -0.96 22.55 7.26
C PHE A 210 -0.39 22.75 5.84
N GLU A 211 0.49 23.75 5.70
CA GLU A 211 1.24 24.05 4.46
C GLU A 211 2.71 23.64 4.64
N PRO A 212 3.37 22.98 3.67
CA PRO A 212 2.87 22.61 2.33
C PRO A 212 2.08 21.28 2.29
N GLY A 213 1.76 20.69 3.44
CA GLY A 213 1.04 19.43 3.58
C GLY A 213 0.90 19.04 5.06
N PRO A 214 0.23 17.92 5.36
CA PRO A 214 -0.06 17.50 6.73
C PRO A 214 1.22 17.31 7.56
N ASN A 215 1.22 17.83 8.79
CA ASN A 215 2.32 17.60 9.73
C ASN A 215 2.06 16.37 10.58
N MET A 216 2.51 15.21 10.13
CA MET A 216 2.34 13.92 10.82
C MET A 216 2.97 13.84 12.23
N SER A 217 3.81 14.81 12.60
CA SER A 217 4.36 14.94 13.96
C SER A 217 3.42 15.70 14.91
N SER A 218 2.43 16.43 14.39
CA SER A 218 1.42 17.13 15.19
C SER A 218 0.47 16.12 15.86
N PRO A 219 0.11 16.31 17.14
CA PRO A 219 -0.91 15.49 17.80
C PRO A 219 -2.23 15.44 17.02
N THR A 220 -2.65 16.56 16.43
CA THR A 220 -3.91 16.68 15.69
C THR A 220 -3.91 15.85 14.41
N CYS A 221 -2.82 15.92 13.62
CA CYS A 221 -2.67 15.08 12.43
C CYS A 221 -2.55 13.60 12.76
N ARG A 222 -1.87 13.27 13.87
CA ARG A 222 -1.79 11.89 14.35
C ARG A 222 -3.17 11.35 14.73
N GLU A 223 -4.00 12.16 15.39
CA GLU A 223 -5.39 11.79 15.68
C GLU A 223 -6.17 11.56 14.39
N CYS A 224 -6.10 12.50 13.43
CA CYS A 224 -6.75 12.34 12.14
C CYS A 224 -6.32 11.03 11.46
N PHE A 225 -5.01 10.79 11.34
CA PHE A 225 -4.46 9.57 10.74
C PHE A 225 -4.98 8.31 11.42
N LEU A 226 -5.01 8.23 12.75
CA LEU A 226 -5.55 7.06 13.45
C LEU A 226 -7.06 6.87 13.17
N ASN A 227 -7.79 7.96 12.93
CA ASN A 227 -9.22 7.95 12.65
C ASN A 227 -9.57 7.78 11.17
N THR A 228 -8.61 7.82 10.24
CA THR A 228 -8.87 7.78 8.79
C THR A 228 -8.04 6.74 8.04
N HIS A 229 -6.78 6.56 8.44
CA HIS A 229 -5.81 5.71 7.75
C HIS A 229 -5.92 4.23 8.12
N VAL A 230 -6.50 3.87 9.27
CA VAL A 230 -6.55 2.46 9.68
C VAL A 230 -7.35 1.63 8.65
N PHE A 231 -6.74 0.57 8.10
CA PHE A 231 -7.34 -0.25 7.04
C PHE A 231 -8.75 -0.78 7.35
N ALA A 232 -9.09 -0.98 8.63
CA ALA A 232 -10.45 -1.39 9.03
C ALA A 232 -11.53 -0.38 8.59
N LEU A 233 -11.19 0.91 8.51
CA LEU A 233 -12.08 1.98 8.06
C LEU A 233 -12.34 1.88 6.55
N TYR A 234 -11.30 1.63 5.76
CA TYR A 234 -11.40 1.33 4.33
C TYR A 234 -12.29 0.13 4.04
N LEU A 235 -12.22 -0.92 4.87
CA LEU A 235 -13.14 -2.05 4.75
C LEU A 235 -14.60 -1.65 4.99
N GLY A 236 -14.86 -0.68 5.88
CA GLY A 236 -16.18 -0.08 6.05
C GLY A 236 -16.68 0.56 4.75
N LEU A 237 -15.82 1.34 4.09
CA LEU A 237 -16.11 2.00 2.81
C LEU A 237 -16.39 0.97 1.70
N VAL A 238 -15.56 -0.05 1.55
CA VAL A 238 -15.78 -1.13 0.57
C VAL A 238 -17.09 -1.87 0.84
N ARG A 239 -17.40 -2.16 2.12
CA ARG A 239 -18.65 -2.85 2.51
C ARG A 239 -19.89 -2.00 2.28
N SER A 240 -19.78 -0.68 2.32
CA SER A 240 -20.89 0.24 2.02
C SER A 240 -21.39 0.12 0.58
N ARG A 241 -20.55 -0.42 -0.33
CA ARG A 241 -20.78 -0.49 -1.79
C ARG A 241 -20.96 0.88 -2.45
N ARG A 242 -20.69 1.97 -1.73
CA ARG A 242 -20.66 3.31 -2.29
C ARG A 242 -19.37 3.44 -3.10
N ARG A 243 -19.49 3.83 -4.36
CA ARG A 243 -18.32 4.14 -5.20
C ARG A 243 -17.71 5.46 -4.73
N PRO A 244 -16.37 5.63 -4.82
CA PRO A 244 -15.73 6.92 -4.65
C PRO A 244 -16.39 7.98 -5.55
N GLU A 245 -16.64 9.16 -5.01
CA GLU A 245 -17.30 10.25 -5.73
C GLU A 245 -16.38 10.88 -6.79
N SER A 246 -15.07 10.82 -6.58
CA SER A 246 -14.07 11.34 -7.50
C SER A 246 -13.06 10.26 -7.84
N CYS A 247 -12.76 10.14 -9.13
CA CYS A 247 -11.70 9.30 -9.68
C CYS A 247 -11.00 10.09 -10.77
N GLY A 248 -9.69 10.21 -10.71
CA GLY A 248 -8.93 11.04 -11.63
C GLY A 248 -7.46 10.64 -11.71
N GLN A 249 -6.79 11.17 -12.73
CA GLN A 249 -5.34 11.10 -12.82
C GLN A 249 -4.74 12.21 -11.95
N GLU A 250 -3.78 11.86 -11.11
CA GLU A 250 -3.10 12.82 -10.21
C GLU A 250 -1.99 13.61 -10.94
N ALA A 251 -1.47 13.08 -12.05
CA ALA A 251 -0.37 13.71 -12.77
C ALA A 251 -0.88 14.63 -13.89
N GLY A 252 -0.84 15.95 -13.65
CA GLY A 252 -0.44 17.06 -14.57
C GLY A 252 -0.88 17.13 -16.03
N GLY A 253 -1.66 16.18 -16.55
CA GLY A 253 -2.17 16.14 -17.91
C GLY A 253 -3.58 16.71 -17.95
N GLU A 254 -3.74 17.87 -18.56
CA GLU A 254 -5.04 18.42 -18.88
C GLU A 254 -5.86 17.43 -19.73
N GLY A 255 -6.95 16.90 -19.18
CA GLY A 255 -8.09 16.41 -19.96
C GLY A 255 -8.12 14.91 -20.24
N GLY A 256 -8.85 14.17 -19.40
CA GLY A 256 -9.25 12.79 -19.70
C GLY A 256 -10.31 12.22 -18.75
N GLN A 257 -11.56 12.72 -18.81
CA GLN A 257 -12.69 12.19 -18.03
C GLN A 257 -13.20 10.78 -18.50
N GLY A 258 -12.41 9.99 -19.22
CA GLY A 258 -12.93 8.93 -20.09
C GLY A 258 -12.99 7.48 -19.56
N ALA A 259 -12.44 7.13 -18.40
CA ALA A 259 -12.13 5.72 -18.10
C ALA A 259 -12.58 5.16 -16.74
N ALA A 260 -13.35 5.89 -15.94
CA ALA A 260 -13.75 5.43 -14.59
C ALA A 260 -14.75 4.24 -14.58
N ALA A 261 -15.30 3.82 -15.74
CA ALA A 261 -16.37 2.82 -15.77
C ALA A 261 -15.92 1.35 -15.69
N LEU A 262 -14.63 1.03 -15.87
CA LEU A 262 -14.18 -0.37 -16.02
C LEU A 262 -13.72 -1.07 -14.74
N PHE A 263 -13.50 -0.35 -13.64
CA PHE A 263 -12.74 -0.87 -12.49
C PHE A 263 -13.53 -1.11 -11.19
N LEU A 264 -14.84 -0.83 -11.13
CA LEU A 264 -15.64 -0.95 -9.89
C LEU A 264 -16.99 -1.63 -10.10
#